data_AF-A0A379WT06-F1
#
_entry.id   AF-A0A379WT06-F1
#
_cell.length_a   1.000
_cell.length_b   1.000
_cell.length_c   1.000
_cell.angle_alpha   90.00
_cell.angle_beta   90.00
_cell.angle_gamma   90.00
#
_symmetry.space_group_name_H-M   'P 1'
#
loop_
_entity.id
_entity.type
_entity.pdbx_description
1 polymer ?
#
loop_
_entity_poly.entity_id
_entity_poly.type
_entity_poly.pdbx_seq_one_letter_code
_entity_poly.pdbx_strand_id
1 'polypeptide(L)' 'MVRSVYSMVHDELEKEYVIAARLDGATTLNILWFAILPNITAGLVTEITRALSMAILDIAALGFLDLGAQLPLS' A
#
# COMPACT_ATOMS: atom_id res chain seq x y z
N MET A 1 -6.48 -1.40 0.66
CA MET A 1 -5.12 -1.93 0.93
C MET A 1 -4.96 -3.41 0.56
N VAL A 2 -5.45 -4.40 1.32
CA VAL A 2 -5.15 -5.84 1.05
C VAL A 2 -5.49 -6.30 -0.38
N ARG A 3 -6.69 -5.96 -0.89
CA ARG A 3 -7.08 -6.25 -2.28
C ARG A 3 -6.15 -5.61 -3.32
N SER A 4 -5.72 -4.37 -3.08
CA SER A 4 -4.86 -3.63 -4.01
C SER A 4 -3.46 -4.27 -4.06
N VAL A 5 -2.89 -4.61 -2.90
CA VAL A 5 -1.62 -5.34 -2.81
C VAL A 5 -1.72 -6.71 -3.51
N TYR A 6 -2.82 -7.43 -3.31
CA TYR A 6 -3.05 -8.70 -3.99
C TYR A 6 -3.06 -8.53 -5.52
N SER A 7 -3.78 -7.53 -6.04
CA SER A 7 -3.79 -7.24 -7.48
C SER A 7 -2.38 -6.91 -7.99
N MET A 8 -1.66 -6.02 -7.31
CA MET A 8 -0.30 -5.63 -7.69
C MET A 8 0.64 -6.83 -7.76
N VAL A 9 0.57 -7.73 -6.78
CA VAL A 9 1.37 -8.97 -6.76
C VAL A 9 0.96 -9.90 -7.91
N HIS A 10 -0.34 -10.05 -8.14
CA HIS A 10 -0.87 -10.90 -9.21
C HIS A 10 -0.44 -10.40 -10.59
N ASP A 11 -0.64 -9.11 -10.85
CA ASP A 11 -0.26 -8.44 -12.10
C ASP A 11 1.25 -8.55 -12.34
N GLU A 12 2.07 -8.45 -11.30
CA GLU A 12 3.53 -8.59 -11.41
C GLU A 12 3.95 -10.03 -11.69
N LEU A 13 3.24 -11.02 -11.13
CA LEU A 13 3.51 -12.44 -11.34
C LEU A 13 3.22 -12.92 -12.77
N GLU A 14 2.32 -12.24 -13.49
CA GLU A 14 1.95 -12.57 -14.88
C GLU A 14 2.95 -12.04 -15.92
N LYS A 15 3.97 -11.27 -15.51
CA LYS A 15 4.95 -10.70 -16.44
C LYS A 15 5.91 -11.75 -16.99
N GLU A 16 6.27 -11.62 -18.26
CA GLU A 16 7.10 -12.58 -19.01
C GLU A 16 8.46 -12.87 -18.33
N TYR A 17 9.08 -11.86 -17.72
CA TYR A 17 10.36 -12.04 -17.04
C TYR A 17 10.25 -12.89 -15.76
N VAL A 18 9.09 -12.86 -15.08
CA VAL A 18 8.82 -13.72 -13.92
C VAL A 18 8.61 -15.16 -14.38
N ILE A 19 7.90 -15.34 -15.48
CA ILE A 19 7.68 -16.65 -16.10
C ILE A 19 9.03 -17.24 -16.54
N ALA A 20 9.90 -16.46 -17.19
CA ALA A 20 11.25 -16.87 -17.55
C ALA A 20 12.08 -17.26 -16.33
N ALA A 21 12.09 -16.44 -15.26
CA ALA A 21 12.79 -16.78 -14.03
C ALA A 21 12.29 -18.07 -13.38
N ARG A 22 10.97 -18.36 -13.43
CA ARG A 22 10.42 -19.64 -12.97
C ARG A 22 10.93 -20.83 -13.81
N LEU A 23 10.99 -20.65 -15.13
CA LEU A 23 11.51 -21.67 -16.05
C LEU A 23 13.02 -21.93 -15.84
N ASP A 24 13.77 -20.89 -15.50
CA ASP A 24 15.20 -20.97 -15.14
C ASP A 24 15.46 -21.61 -13.78
N GLY A 25 14.39 -21.98 -13.03
CA GLY A 25 14.49 -22.66 -11.74
C GLY A 25 14.62 -21.70 -10.54
N ALA A 26 14.31 -20.42 -10.70
CA ALA A 26 14.28 -19.49 -9.57
C ALA A 26 13.24 -19.92 -8.54
N THR A 27 13.63 -19.91 -7.26
CA THR A 27 12.71 -20.22 -6.17
C THR A 27 11.63 -19.15 -6.07
N THR A 28 10.44 -19.54 -5.61
CA THR A 28 9.32 -18.59 -5.43
C THR A 28 9.70 -17.46 -4.47
N LEU A 29 10.53 -17.73 -3.46
CA LEU A 29 11.04 -16.71 -2.54
C LEU A 29 11.99 -15.71 -3.23
N ASN A 30 12.88 -16.17 -4.13
CA ASN A 30 13.74 -15.26 -4.89
C ASN A 30 12.92 -14.34 -5.79
N ILE A 31 11.92 -14.89 -6.48
CA ILE A 31 11.01 -14.10 -7.31
C ILE A 31 10.27 -13.07 -6.45
N LEU A 32 9.75 -13.48 -5.29
CA LEU A 32 9.04 -12.58 -4.40
C LEU A 32 9.93 -11.42 -3.92
N TRP A 33 11.17 -11.70 -3.51
CA TRP A 33 12.08 -10.70 -2.96
C TRP A 33 12.74 -9.79 -4.00
N PHE A 34 13.13 -10.34 -5.15
CA PHE A 34 13.93 -9.61 -6.14
C PHE A 34 13.13 -9.13 -7.36
N ALA A 35 11.98 -9.75 -7.65
CA ALA A 35 11.09 -9.30 -8.72
C ALA A 35 9.86 -8.59 -8.13
N ILE A 36 9.06 -9.27 -7.32
CA ILE A 36 7.75 -8.74 -6.91
C ILE A 36 7.89 -7.54 -5.96
N LEU A 37 8.58 -7.71 -4.83
CA LEU A 37 8.73 -6.69 -3.79
C LEU A 37 9.19 -5.32 -4.33
N PRO A 38 10.33 -5.23 -5.04
CA PRO A 38 10.81 -3.95 -5.55
C PRO A 38 9.87 -3.33 -6.60
N ASN A 39 9.24 -4.14 -7.46
CA ASN A 39 8.32 -3.61 -8.49
C ASN A 39 7.02 -3.06 -7.90
N ILE A 40 6.43 -3.72 -6.89
CA ILE A 40 5.20 -3.22 -6.26
C ILE A 40 5.46 -2.12 -5.22
N THR A 41 6.71 -1.89 -4.81
CA THR A 41 7.08 -0.88 -3.80
C THR A 41 6.58 0.52 -4.18
N ALA A 42 6.63 0.89 -5.46
CA ALA A 42 6.10 2.18 -5.91
C ALA A 42 4.59 2.33 -5.65
N GLY A 43 3.82 1.27 -5.91
CA GLY A 43 2.39 1.21 -5.62
C GLY A 43 2.11 1.23 -4.11
N LEU A 44 2.89 0.48 -3.34
CA LEU A 44 2.80 0.45 -1.88
C LEU A 44 3.04 1.82 -1.24
N VAL A 45 4.07 2.54 -1.69
CA VAL A 45 4.38 3.89 -1.18
C VAL A 45 3.21 4.84 -1.44
N THR A 46 2.59 4.75 -2.62
CA THR A 46 1.42 5.57 -2.97
C THR A 46 0.21 5.24 -2.08
N GLU A 47 -0.09 3.96 -1.88
CA GLU A 47 -1.18 3.52 -0.99
C GLU A 47 -0.94 3.92 0.47
N ILE A 48 0.29 3.78 0.97
CA ILE A 48 0.67 4.18 2.33
C ILE A 48 0.52 5.69 2.49
N THR A 49 0.99 6.48 1.52
CA THR A 49 0.89 7.93 1.54
C THR A 49 -0.58 8.36 1.62
N ARG A 50 -1.44 7.76 0.79
CA ARG A 50 -2.87 8.03 0.79
C ARG A 50 -3.54 7.66 2.12
N ALA A 51 -3.19 6.49 2.67
CA ALA A 51 -3.70 6.05 3.97
C ALA A 51 -3.27 6.99 5.09
N LEU A 52 -2.02 7.47 5.08
CA LEU A 52 -1.51 8.44 6.03
C LEU A 52 -2.24 9.79 5.89
N SER A 53 -2.45 10.27 4.67
CA SER A 53 -3.23 11.50 4.44
C SER A 53 -4.65 11.39 5.01
N MET A 54 -5.32 10.25 4.78
CA MET A 54 -6.65 10.01 5.36
C MET A 54 -6.62 9.97 6.88
N ALA A 55 -5.63 9.30 7.48
CA ALA A 55 -5.48 9.24 8.93
C ALA A 55 -5.25 10.63 9.56
N ILE A 56 -4.41 11.46 8.93
CA ILE A 56 -4.17 12.83 9.39
C ILE A 56 -5.46 13.67 9.31
N LEU A 57 -6.21 13.55 8.22
CA LEU A 57 -7.48 14.27 8.06
C LEU A 57 -8.52 13.82 9.09
N ASP A 58 -8.59 12.53 9.40
CA ASP A 58 -9.50 11.98 10.40
C ASP A 58 -9.14 12.49 11.81
N ILE A 59 -7.85 12.48 12.17
CA ILE A 59 -7.35 13.06 13.42
C ILE A 59 -7.63 14.56 13.48
N ALA A 60 -7.42 15.31 12.39
CA ALA A 60 -7.69 16.73 12.34
C ALA A 60 -9.19 17.03 12.47
N ALA A 61 -10.06 16.23 11.87
CA ALA A 61 -11.51 16.34 12.00
C ALA A 61 -11.97 16.05 13.43
N LEU A 62 -11.46 14.97 14.05
CA LEU A 62 -11.70 14.66 15.45
C LEU A 62 -11.18 15.78 16.36
N GLY A 63 -9.97 16.28 16.11
CA GLY A 63 -9.38 17.40 16.82
C GLY A 63 -10.18 18.70 16.66
N PHE A 64 -10.73 18.99 15.48
CA PHE A 64 -11.62 20.14 15.28
C PHE A 64 -12.97 19.99 15.97
N LEU A 65 -13.50 18.76 16.06
CA LEU A 65 -14.72 18.48 16.83
C LEU A 65 -14.45 18.60 18.34
N ASP A 66 -13.29 18.12 18.81
CA ASP A 66 -12.88 18.16 20.23
C ASP A 66 -12.42 19.58 20.67
N LEU A 67 -11.74 20.32 19.80
CA LEU A 67 -11.31 21.72 20.00
C LEU A 67 -12.41 22.74 19.62
N GLY A 68 -13.50 22.31 18.97
CA GLY A 68 -14.56 23.17 18.44
C GLY A 68 -15.85 23.21 19.27
N ALA A 69 -15.99 22.37 20.30
CA ALA A 69 -17.24 22.23 21.05
C ALA A 69 -17.20 22.71 22.52
N GLN A 70 -16.26 23.58 22.90
CA GLN A 70 -16.52 24.48 24.04
C GLN A 70 -17.32 25.67 23.53
N LEU A 71 -18.64 25.51 23.38
CA LEU A 71 -19.56 26.64 23.45
C LEU A 71 -19.58 27.12 24.91
N PRO A 72 -19.08 28.33 25.24
CA PRO A 72 -19.52 28.98 26.46
C PRO A 72 -20.99 29.34 26.27
N LEU A 73 -21.88 28.49 26.77
CA LEU A 73 -23.25 28.91 27.07
C LEU A 73 -23.17 29.70 28.39
N SER A 74 -22.84 30.99 28.27
CA SER A 74 -23.05 32.01 29.30
C SER A 74 -24.40 32.68 29.11
#